data_AF-A0A6C0JMR7-F1
#
_entry.id   AF-A0A6C0JMR7-F1
#
_cell.length_a   1.000
_cell.length_b   1.000
_cell.length_c   1.000
_cell.angle_alpha   90.00
_cell.angle_beta   90.00
_cell.angle_gamma   90.00
#
_symmetry.space_group_name_H-M   'P 1'
#
loop_
_entity.id
_entity.type
_entity.pdbx_description
1 polymer ?
#
loop_
_entity_poly.entity_id
_entity_poly.type
_entity_poly.pdbx_seq_one_letter_code
_entity_poly.pdbx_strand_id
1 'polypeptide(L)'
;MECKFCHNKLSSKSALNTHQKTARYCLKIQGKTDIKGSFICKVCDKNFLNNNRYKSHVKICKSNTKYIIENKKLKDELISVKKENEILRGELEKTQERYDKLSLTAVKRPVTSTKNIQINNYIQNMEPLRIEDITQSVPMLTLDHHVKGAEGYAEYALEFPFKNKIVCLDVNRNKIKYKNDDGDVIEDIGFQKMMTNLCKSLKDRSFNLCQEHYEKLSAEFTESEMEEYNCMETAMAITRYANGRENDFCNKVIKLISKGSKI
;
A
#
# COMPACT_ATOMS: atom_id res chain seq x y z
N MET A 1 -73.70 12.64 -28.07
CA MET A 1 -73.99 11.64 -27.02
C MET A 1 -72.87 11.63 -26.01
N GLU A 2 -73.17 11.67 -24.71
CA GLU A 2 -72.16 11.82 -23.65
C GLU A 2 -71.92 10.50 -22.90
N CYS A 3 -70.65 10.20 -22.59
CA CYS A 3 -70.30 9.03 -21.79
C CYS A 3 -70.56 9.29 -20.30
N LYS A 4 -71.42 8.47 -19.67
CA LYS A 4 -71.76 8.57 -18.24
C LYS A 4 -70.60 8.38 -17.26
N PHE A 5 -69.46 7.85 -17.73
CA PHE A 5 -68.32 7.54 -16.86
C PHE A 5 -67.20 8.57 -16.98
N CYS A 6 -66.92 9.05 -18.20
CA CYS A 6 -65.80 9.96 -18.45
C CYS A 6 -66.22 11.28 -19.09
N HIS A 7 -67.52 11.52 -19.23
CA HIS A 7 -68.14 12.73 -19.77
C HIS A 7 -67.70 13.16 -21.18
N ASN A 8 -67.00 12.27 -21.90
CA ASN A 8 -66.59 12.56 -23.28
C ASN A 8 -67.79 12.56 -24.23
N LYS A 9 -67.88 13.62 -25.04
CA LYS A 9 -68.90 13.79 -26.08
C LYS A 9 -68.50 13.03 -27.35
N LEU A 10 -69.39 12.18 -27.82
CA LEU A 10 -69.21 11.33 -29.00
C LEU A 10 -70.28 11.60 -30.05
N SER A 11 -69.89 11.42 -31.31
CA SER A 11 -70.66 11.81 -32.50
C SER A 11 -71.87 10.91 -32.79
N SER A 12 -71.85 9.64 -32.37
CA SER A 12 -72.91 8.67 -32.64
C SER A 12 -73.11 7.66 -31.50
N LYS A 13 -74.24 6.94 -31.55
CA LYS A 13 -74.63 5.96 -30.52
C LYS A 13 -73.71 4.75 -30.56
N SER A 14 -73.35 4.35 -31.78
CA SER A 14 -72.36 3.30 -32.03
C SER A 14 -70.98 3.69 -31.48
N ALA A 15 -70.55 4.94 -31.68
CA ALA A 15 -69.28 5.42 -31.13
C ALA A 15 -69.28 5.40 -29.59
N LEU A 16 -70.39 5.80 -28.96
CA LEU A 16 -70.57 5.72 -27.51
C LEU A 16 -70.49 4.27 -26.99
N ASN A 17 -71.19 3.36 -27.64
CA ASN A 17 -71.16 1.94 -27.28
C ASN A 17 -69.75 1.34 -27.39
N THR A 18 -69.03 1.59 -28.48
CA THR A 18 -67.66 1.12 -28.66
C THR A 18 -66.71 1.75 -27.65
N HIS A 19 -66.86 3.04 -27.37
CA HIS A 19 -66.07 3.76 -26.39
C HIS A 19 -66.20 3.14 -24.99
N GLN A 20 -67.43 2.95 -24.50
CA GLN A 20 -67.69 2.39 -23.17
C GLN A 20 -67.19 0.94 -23.03
N LYS A 21 -67.16 0.17 -24.12
CA LYS A 21 -66.71 -1.24 -24.13
C LYS A 21 -65.20 -1.43 -24.33
N THR A 22 -64.50 -0.48 -24.98
CA THR A 22 -63.11 -0.71 -25.44
C THR A 22 -62.12 0.38 -25.03
N ALA A 23 -62.56 1.56 -24.59
CA ALA A 23 -61.64 2.60 -24.13
C ALA A 23 -61.11 2.26 -22.74
N ARG A 24 -59.83 1.88 -22.66
CA ARG A 24 -59.18 1.44 -21.41
C ARG A 24 -59.36 2.41 -20.24
N TYR A 25 -59.20 3.71 -20.47
CA TYR A 25 -59.35 4.69 -19.40
C TYR A 25 -60.79 4.72 -18.87
N CYS A 26 -61.79 4.64 -19.76
CA CYS A 26 -63.20 4.60 -19.38
C CYS A 26 -63.53 3.30 -18.63
N LEU A 27 -62.96 2.17 -19.05
CA LEU A 27 -63.15 0.88 -18.38
C LEU A 27 -62.51 0.86 -16.97
N LYS A 28 -61.38 1.56 -16.76
CA LYS A 28 -60.80 1.75 -15.43
C LYS A 28 -61.71 2.58 -14.53
N ILE A 29 -62.30 3.66 -15.05
CA ILE A 29 -63.28 4.47 -14.32
C ILE A 29 -64.55 3.67 -13.99
N GLN A 30 -64.90 2.68 -14.82
CA GLN A 30 -65.96 1.69 -14.54
C GLN A 30 -65.56 0.64 -13.49
N GLY A 31 -64.36 0.69 -12.90
CA GLY A 31 -63.90 -0.27 -11.89
C GLY A 31 -63.35 -1.60 -12.43
N LYS A 32 -63.10 -1.72 -13.75
CA LYS A 32 -62.51 -2.94 -14.33
C LYS A 32 -60.99 -2.90 -14.23
N THR A 33 -60.41 -3.83 -13.48
CA THR A 33 -58.97 -3.84 -13.13
C THR A 33 -58.14 -4.82 -13.98
N ASP A 34 -58.71 -5.92 -14.50
CA ASP A 34 -57.99 -6.89 -15.36
C ASP A 34 -58.39 -6.80 -16.85
N ILE A 35 -58.20 -5.63 -17.46
CA ILE A 35 -58.59 -5.38 -18.86
C ILE A 35 -57.51 -5.93 -19.81
N LYS A 36 -57.56 -7.22 -20.11
CA LYS A 36 -56.66 -7.87 -21.09
C LYS A 36 -57.27 -7.84 -22.50
N GLY A 37 -56.50 -7.30 -23.45
CA GLY A 37 -56.88 -7.30 -24.86
C GLY A 37 -56.54 -8.62 -25.54
N SER A 38 -57.45 -9.15 -26.36
CA SER A 38 -57.26 -10.40 -27.12
C SER A 38 -56.23 -10.28 -28.25
N PHE A 39 -55.86 -9.06 -28.66
CA PHE A 39 -54.92 -8.85 -29.77
C PHE A 39 -53.57 -8.39 -29.24
N ILE A 40 -52.54 -9.23 -29.32
CA ILE A 40 -51.20 -8.97 -28.78
C ILE A 40 -50.19 -8.77 -29.93
N CYS A 41 -49.44 -7.67 -29.90
CA CYS A 41 -48.35 -7.44 -30.84
C CYS A 41 -47.14 -8.33 -30.51
N LYS A 42 -46.71 -9.18 -31.44
CA LYS A 42 -45.55 -10.08 -31.26
C LYS A 42 -44.19 -9.38 -31.13
N VAL A 43 -44.10 -8.08 -31.44
CA VAL A 43 -42.83 -7.32 -31.44
C VAL A 43 -42.64 -6.58 -30.12
N CYS A 44 -43.67 -5.84 -29.67
CA CYS A 44 -43.60 -5.01 -28.47
C CYS A 44 -44.49 -5.49 -27.31
N ASP A 45 -45.16 -6.63 -27.47
CA ASP A 45 -46.05 -7.28 -26.48
C ASP A 45 -47.23 -6.43 -25.98
N LYS A 46 -47.48 -5.28 -26.62
CA LYS A 46 -48.67 -4.47 -26.34
C LYS A 46 -49.92 -5.23 -26.75
N ASN A 47 -50.85 -5.38 -25.81
CA ASN A 47 -52.16 -5.95 -26.08
C ASN A 47 -53.20 -4.84 -26.37
N PHE A 48 -54.21 -5.15 -27.18
CA PHE A 48 -55.23 -4.24 -27.68
C PHE A 48 -56.61 -4.87 -27.57
N LEU A 49 -57.62 -4.07 -27.24
CA LEU A 49 -59.02 -4.50 -27.12
C LEU A 49 -59.78 -4.48 -28.46
N ASN A 50 -59.21 -3.81 -29.47
CA ASN A 50 -59.85 -3.61 -30.77
C ASN A 50 -58.87 -3.97 -31.90
N ASN A 51 -59.33 -4.80 -32.83
CA ASN A 51 -58.58 -5.25 -33.99
C ASN A 51 -58.08 -4.10 -34.89
N ASN A 52 -58.86 -3.03 -35.08
CA ASN A 52 -58.47 -1.90 -35.93
C ASN A 52 -57.26 -1.16 -35.33
N ARG A 53 -57.28 -0.93 -34.00
CA ARG A 53 -56.15 -0.33 -33.28
C ARG A 53 -54.91 -1.23 -33.34
N TYR A 54 -55.10 -2.55 -33.20
CA TYR A 54 -54.03 -3.54 -33.36
C TYR A 54 -53.41 -3.49 -34.78
N LYS A 55 -54.23 -3.55 -35.84
CA LYS A 55 -53.75 -3.52 -37.23
C LYS A 55 -52.98 -2.23 -37.55
N SER A 56 -53.49 -1.07 -37.14
CA SER A 56 -52.78 0.21 -37.32
C SER A 56 -51.46 0.22 -36.55
N HIS A 57 -51.45 -0.28 -35.31
CA HIS A 57 -50.23 -0.39 -34.52
C HIS A 57 -49.19 -1.31 -35.16
N VAL A 58 -49.58 -2.49 -35.66
CA VAL A 58 -48.64 -3.46 -36.25
C VAL A 58 -47.89 -2.87 -37.44
N LYS A 59 -48.54 -2.05 -38.28
CA LYS A 59 -47.87 -1.40 -39.42
C LYS A 59 -46.71 -0.51 -38.97
N ILE A 60 -46.93 0.32 -37.95
CA ILE A 60 -45.92 1.25 -37.40
C ILE A 60 -44.90 0.51 -36.53
N CYS A 61 -45.35 -0.50 -35.77
CA CYS A 61 -44.49 -1.31 -34.93
C CYS A 61 -43.49 -2.12 -35.76
N LYS A 62 -43.91 -2.59 -36.95
CA LYS A 62 -43.05 -3.31 -37.88
C LYS A 62 -41.92 -2.44 -38.43
N SER A 63 -42.16 -1.17 -38.76
CA SER A 63 -41.11 -0.28 -39.24
C SER A 63 -40.05 0.03 -38.17
N ASN A 64 -40.42 -0.02 -36.89
CA ASN A 64 -39.51 0.23 -35.76
C ASN A 64 -39.01 -1.05 -35.06
N THR A 65 -39.16 -2.22 -35.71
CA THR A 65 -38.85 -3.52 -35.10
C THR A 65 -37.42 -3.61 -34.57
N LYS A 66 -36.44 -3.12 -35.34
CA LYS A 66 -35.01 -3.17 -34.98
C LYS A 66 -34.75 -2.48 -33.64
N TYR A 67 -35.21 -1.24 -33.50
CA TYR A 67 -35.06 -0.44 -32.28
C TYR A 67 -35.75 -1.07 -31.07
N ILE A 68 -36.92 -1.70 -31.26
CA ILE A 68 -37.67 -2.34 -30.17
C ILE A 68 -36.93 -3.58 -29.65
N ILE A 69 -36.36 -4.38 -30.55
CA ILE A 69 -35.59 -5.57 -30.18
C ILE A 69 -34.30 -5.17 -29.46
N GLU A 70 -33.59 -4.16 -29.97
CA GLU A 70 -32.35 -3.65 -29.38
C GLU A 70 -32.58 -3.08 -27.98
N ASN A 71 -33.65 -2.29 -27.78
CA ASN A 71 -34.03 -1.80 -26.46
C ASN A 71 -34.41 -2.91 -25.46
N LYS A 72 -34.98 -4.03 -25.93
CA LYS A 72 -35.23 -5.19 -25.07
C LYS A 72 -33.92 -5.82 -24.61
N LYS A 73 -32.99 -6.08 -25.54
CA LYS A 73 -31.66 -6.63 -25.22
C LYS A 73 -30.89 -5.75 -24.24
N LEU A 74 -30.85 -4.44 -24.47
CA LEU A 74 -30.18 -3.49 -23.57
C LEU A 74 -30.80 -3.49 -22.17
N LYS A 75 -32.12 -3.67 -22.05
CA LYS A 75 -32.79 -3.79 -20.75
C LYS A 75 -32.41 -5.07 -20.03
N ASP A 76 -32.35 -6.19 -20.75
CA ASP A 76 -31.98 -7.48 -20.17
C ASP A 76 -30.52 -7.46 -19.69
N GLU A 77 -29.61 -6.88 -20.48
CA GLU A 77 -28.22 -6.68 -20.11
C GLU A 77 -28.06 -5.75 -18.90
N LEU A 78 -28.81 -4.64 -18.86
CA LEU A 78 -28.83 -3.73 -17.71
C LEU A 78 -29.30 -4.43 -16.42
N ILE A 79 -30.26 -5.34 -16.51
CA ILE A 79 -30.72 -6.15 -15.37
C ILE A 79 -29.61 -7.11 -14.93
N SER A 80 -28.91 -7.74 -15.87
CA SER A 80 -27.79 -8.65 -15.56
C SER A 80 -26.66 -7.92 -14.83
N VAL A 81 -26.21 -6.79 -15.38
CA VAL A 81 -25.13 -5.97 -14.81
C VAL A 81 -25.51 -5.45 -13.41
N LYS A 82 -26.77 -5.05 -13.19
CA LYS A 82 -27.23 -4.62 -11.87
C LYS A 82 -27.13 -5.73 -10.83
N LYS A 83 -27.54 -6.95 -11.18
CA LYS A 83 -27.43 -8.11 -10.27
C LYS A 83 -25.98 -8.41 -9.92
N GLU A 84 -25.09 -8.38 -10.91
CA GLU A 84 -23.66 -8.59 -10.68
C GLU A 84 -23.07 -7.51 -9.76
N ASN A 85 -23.46 -6.24 -9.94
CA ASN A 85 -23.03 -5.14 -9.08
C ASN A 85 -23.50 -5.31 -7.62
N GLU A 86 -24.73 -5.80 -7.41
CA GLU A 86 -25.25 -6.11 -6.07
C GLU A 86 -24.44 -7.22 -5.39
N ILE A 87 -24.10 -8.28 -6.13
CA ILE A 87 -23.27 -9.39 -5.62
C ILE A 87 -21.87 -8.87 -5.24
N LEU A 88 -21.21 -8.14 -6.14
CA LEU A 88 -19.87 -7.59 -5.91
C LEU A 88 -19.83 -6.63 -4.71
N ARG A 89 -20.88 -5.81 -4.53
CA ARG A 89 -21.01 -4.92 -3.36
C ARG A 89 -21.11 -5.72 -2.06
N GLY A 90 -21.89 -6.81 -2.04
CA GLY A 90 -21.99 -7.68 -0.88
C GLY A 90 -20.68 -8.43 -0.56
N GLU A 91 -19.93 -8.84 -1.57
CA GLU A 91 -18.61 -9.45 -1.38
C GLU A 91 -17.57 -8.45 -0.85
N LEU A 92 -17.61 -7.21 -1.33
CA LEU A 92 -16.75 -6.13 -0.85
C LEU A 92 -17.00 -5.84 0.64
N GLU A 93 -18.27 -5.73 1.04
CA GLU A 93 -18.66 -5.49 2.44
C GLU A 93 -18.19 -6.62 3.36
N LYS A 94 -18.43 -7.89 2.97
CA LYS A 94 -17.93 -9.06 3.72
C LYS A 94 -16.41 -9.06 3.84
N THR A 95 -15.71 -8.63 2.79
CA THR A 95 -14.24 -8.55 2.78
C THR A 95 -13.76 -7.46 3.73
N GLN A 96 -14.37 -6.27 3.70
CA GLN A 96 -14.07 -5.18 4.62
C GLN A 96 -14.29 -5.60 6.07
N GLU A 97 -15.43 -6.23 6.39
CA GLU A 97 -15.68 -6.74 7.74
C GLU A 97 -14.61 -7.73 8.22
N ARG A 98 -14.12 -8.61 7.34
CA ARG A 98 -13.04 -9.55 7.67
C ARG A 98 -11.74 -8.83 7.99
N TYR A 99 -11.39 -7.81 7.21
CA TYR A 99 -10.20 -6.99 7.46
C TYR A 99 -10.32 -6.19 8.76
N ASP A 100 -11.49 -5.62 9.05
CA ASP A 100 -11.74 -4.88 10.29
C ASP A 100 -11.64 -5.79 11.52
N LYS A 101 -12.23 -6.99 11.45
CA LYS A 101 -12.13 -8.01 12.50
C LYS A 101 -10.68 -8.44 12.73
N LEU A 102 -9.89 -8.61 11.67
CA LEU A 102 -8.47 -8.96 11.75
C LEU A 102 -7.63 -7.83 12.36
N SER A 103 -7.88 -6.58 11.94
CA SER A 103 -7.23 -5.39 12.48
C SER A 103 -7.49 -5.24 13.99
N LEU A 104 -8.76 -5.36 14.41
CA LEU A 104 -9.14 -5.27 15.81
C LEU A 104 -8.56 -6.40 16.67
N THR A 105 -8.42 -7.61 16.13
CA THR A 105 -7.83 -8.74 16.87
C THR A 105 -6.30 -8.66 16.96
N ALA A 106 -5.62 -8.05 15.97
CA ALA A 106 -4.18 -7.82 16.00
C ALA A 106 -3.78 -6.71 16.99
N VAL A 107 -4.55 -5.63 17.08
CA VAL A 107 -4.30 -4.50 17.99
C VAL A 107 -4.64 -4.84 19.46
N LYS A 108 -5.63 -5.71 19.68
CA LYS A 108 -6.09 -6.11 21.03
C LYS A 108 -5.28 -7.24 21.69
N ARG A 109 -4.13 -7.65 21.15
CA ARG A 109 -3.21 -8.53 21.87
C ARG A 109 -2.16 -7.66 22.56
N PRO A 110 -2.28 -7.35 23.86
CA PRO A 110 -1.14 -6.78 24.58
C PRO A 110 -0.08 -7.87 24.65
N VAL A 111 1.04 -7.67 23.95
CA VAL A 111 2.21 -8.51 24.13
C VAL A 111 2.96 -7.96 25.34
N THR A 112 2.38 -8.11 26.54
CA THR A 112 3.08 -7.90 27.81
C THR A 112 4.05 -9.05 28.03
N SER A 113 5.08 -9.10 27.19
CA SER A 113 6.30 -9.84 27.47
C SER A 113 7.16 -8.93 28.34
N THR A 114 7.57 -9.41 29.51
CA THR A 114 8.52 -8.76 30.41
C THR A 114 9.78 -8.31 29.65
N LYS A 115 10.17 -9.05 28.60
CA LYS A 115 11.27 -8.71 27.68
C LYS A 115 11.02 -7.42 26.88
N ASN A 116 9.79 -7.19 26.40
CA ASN A 116 9.45 -5.95 25.68
C ASN A 116 9.49 -4.73 26.61
N ILE A 117 9.10 -4.89 27.88
CA ILE A 117 9.17 -3.82 28.89
C ILE A 117 10.62 -3.48 29.20
N GLN A 118 11.48 -4.50 29.40
CA GLN A 118 12.91 -4.29 29.64
C GLN A 118 13.61 -3.60 28.46
N ILE A 119 13.33 -4.02 27.23
CA ILE A 119 13.88 -3.39 26.01
C ILE A 119 13.40 -1.94 25.89
N ASN A 120 12.11 -1.68 26.11
CA ASN A 120 11.59 -0.31 26.06
C ASN A 120 12.21 0.57 27.15
N ASN A 121 12.35 0.07 28.38
CA ASN A 121 13.01 0.80 29.46
C ASN A 121 14.48 1.08 29.15
N TYR A 122 15.21 0.12 28.56
CA TYR A 122 16.58 0.33 28.12
C TYR A 122 16.64 1.44 27.06
N ILE A 123 15.80 1.37 26.03
CA ILE A 123 15.74 2.39 24.97
C ILE A 123 15.42 3.77 25.56
N GLN A 124 14.49 3.85 26.51
CA GLN A 124 14.13 5.11 27.18
C GLN A 124 15.29 5.71 28.00
N ASN A 125 16.23 4.89 28.47
CA ASN A 125 17.39 5.35 29.23
C ASN A 125 18.65 5.60 28.37
N MET A 126 18.64 5.27 27.07
CA MET A 126 19.75 5.59 26.18
C MET A 126 19.90 7.09 26.00
N GLU A 127 21.15 7.54 25.87
CA GLU A 127 21.47 8.90 25.44
C GLU A 127 21.16 9.08 23.94
N PRO A 128 20.76 10.29 23.52
CA PRO A 128 20.71 10.65 22.10
C PRO A 128 22.04 10.41 21.39
N LEU A 129 21.97 9.87 20.17
CA LEU A 129 23.12 9.71 19.29
C LEU A 129 23.21 10.92 18.36
N ARG A 130 24.14 11.83 18.65
CA ARG A 130 24.37 13.02 17.86
C ARG A 130 25.42 12.78 16.79
N ILE A 131 25.32 13.49 15.68
CA ILE A 131 26.40 13.52 14.68
C ILE A 131 27.68 14.10 15.31
N GLU A 132 27.53 15.06 16.22
CA GLU A 132 28.62 15.67 16.97
C GLU A 132 29.43 14.62 17.76
N ASP A 133 28.75 13.68 18.41
CA ASP A 133 29.41 12.59 19.16
C ASP A 133 30.31 11.74 18.25
N ILE A 134 29.86 11.47 17.02
CA ILE A 134 30.62 10.73 16.01
C ILE A 134 31.83 11.55 15.58
N THR A 135 31.66 12.85 15.32
CA THR A 135 32.76 13.71 14.86
C THR A 135 33.82 13.92 15.95
N GLN A 136 33.41 14.06 17.22
CA GLN A 136 34.33 14.23 18.35
C GLN A 136 35.09 12.95 18.67
N SER A 137 34.53 11.78 18.37
CA SER A 137 35.22 10.52 18.57
C SER A 137 36.21 10.17 17.45
N VAL A 138 36.17 10.83 16.28
CA VAL A 138 37.05 10.51 15.13
C VAL A 138 38.54 10.39 15.52
N PRO A 139 39.13 11.27 16.36
CA PRO A 139 40.53 11.14 16.77
C PRO A 139 40.83 9.83 17.54
N MET A 140 39.83 9.21 18.15
CA MET A 140 39.96 7.94 18.89
C MET A 140 40.06 6.74 17.95
N LEU A 141 39.81 6.92 16.64
CA LEU A 141 40.17 5.92 15.64
C LEU A 141 41.71 5.94 15.49
N THR A 142 42.34 4.90 16.04
CA THR A 142 43.79 4.75 16.06
C THR A 142 44.29 3.82 14.95
N LEU A 143 45.61 3.82 14.75
CA LEU A 143 46.26 2.91 13.82
C LEU A 143 46.00 1.43 14.15
N ASP A 144 45.95 1.07 15.43
CA ASP A 144 45.66 -0.32 15.86
C ASP A 144 44.28 -0.78 15.35
N HIS A 145 43.26 0.07 15.52
CA HIS A 145 41.92 -0.20 14.97
C HIS A 145 41.95 -0.34 13.45
N HIS A 146 42.78 0.46 12.77
CA HIS A 146 42.89 0.43 11.32
C HIS A 146 43.49 -0.89 10.81
N VAL A 147 44.57 -1.33 11.45
CA VAL A 147 45.29 -2.58 11.10
C VAL A 147 44.43 -3.82 11.39
N LYS A 148 43.62 -3.80 12.45
CA LYS A 148 42.62 -4.85 12.74
C LYS A 148 41.48 -4.92 11.72
N GLY A 149 41.40 -3.97 10.77
CA GLY A 149 40.37 -3.94 9.73
C GLY A 149 38.96 -3.85 10.30
N ALA A 150 38.02 -4.64 9.76
CA ALA A 150 36.60 -4.52 10.13
C ALA A 150 36.32 -4.72 11.63
N GLU A 151 37.16 -5.51 12.32
CA GLU A 151 37.03 -5.76 13.76
C GLU A 151 37.43 -4.52 14.57
N GLY A 152 38.54 -3.88 14.24
CA GLY A 152 38.97 -2.65 14.92
C GLY A 152 38.01 -1.48 14.69
N TYR A 153 37.41 -1.36 13.50
CA TYR A 153 36.39 -0.34 13.26
C TYR A 153 35.10 -0.58 14.05
N ALA A 154 34.72 -1.85 14.23
CA ALA A 154 33.56 -2.20 15.04
C ALA A 154 33.83 -1.96 16.55
N GLU A 155 35.03 -2.33 17.02
CA GLU A 155 35.52 -2.06 18.37
C GLU A 155 35.47 -0.55 18.67
N TYR A 156 36.13 0.25 17.83
CA TYR A 156 36.06 1.71 17.90
C TYR A 156 34.61 2.23 17.94
N ALA A 157 33.75 1.78 17.02
CA ALA A 157 32.39 2.29 16.93
C ALA A 157 31.57 1.99 18.20
N LEU A 158 31.75 0.81 18.78
CA LEU A 158 31.04 0.38 20.01
C LEU A 158 31.59 1.05 21.27
N GLU A 159 32.88 1.36 21.32
CA GLU A 159 33.51 1.95 22.49
C GLU A 159 33.37 3.47 22.56
N PHE A 160 33.33 4.14 21.41
CA PHE A 160 33.31 5.60 21.35
C PHE A 160 31.94 6.13 20.87
N PRO A 161 31.65 6.27 19.55
CA PRO A 161 30.47 7.00 19.11
C PRO A 161 29.14 6.35 19.50
N PHE A 162 29.08 5.02 19.62
CA PHE A 162 27.81 4.30 19.83
C PHE A 162 27.64 3.71 21.23
N LYS A 163 28.61 3.93 22.13
CA LYS A 163 28.58 3.37 23.48
C LYS A 163 27.33 3.83 24.23
N ASN A 164 26.50 2.87 24.64
CA ASN A 164 25.21 3.09 25.33
C ASN A 164 24.18 3.95 24.55
N LYS A 165 24.38 4.17 23.25
CA LYS A 165 23.55 5.04 22.40
C LYS A 165 22.74 4.29 21.35
N ILE A 166 23.07 3.02 21.10
CA ILE A 166 22.38 2.17 20.14
C ILE A 166 22.02 0.81 20.75
N VAL A 167 21.00 0.16 20.20
CA VAL A 167 20.64 -1.22 20.54
C VAL A 167 20.22 -2.01 19.30
N CYS A 168 20.68 -3.26 19.19
CA CYS A 168 20.24 -4.20 18.16
C CYS A 168 19.08 -5.07 18.65
N LEU A 169 17.96 -5.05 17.92
CA LEU A 169 16.78 -5.86 18.21
C LEU A 169 16.70 -7.14 17.39
N ASP A 170 17.28 -7.14 16.18
CA ASP A 170 17.34 -8.30 15.29
C ASP A 170 18.68 -8.28 14.54
N VAL A 171 19.59 -9.15 14.97
CA VAL A 171 20.95 -9.27 14.42
C VAL A 171 20.92 -9.79 12.98
N ASN A 172 19.94 -10.61 12.60
CA ASN A 172 19.88 -11.16 11.24
C ASN A 172 19.54 -10.07 10.21
N ARG A 173 18.77 -9.06 10.65
CA ARG A 173 18.36 -7.91 9.82
C ARG A 173 19.17 -6.65 10.11
N ASN A 174 20.18 -6.72 10.97
CA ASN A 174 20.92 -5.58 11.50
C ASN A 174 19.98 -4.44 11.93
N LYS A 175 18.91 -4.78 12.66
CA LYS A 175 17.86 -3.83 13.05
C LYS A 175 18.30 -3.08 14.30
N ILE A 176 18.79 -1.86 14.12
CA ILE A 176 19.28 -1.01 15.19
C ILE A 176 18.25 0.06 15.56
N LYS A 177 18.15 0.39 16.84
CA LYS A 177 17.43 1.56 17.35
C LYS A 177 18.36 2.50 18.09
N TYR A 178 18.13 3.79 17.94
CA TYR A 178 18.83 4.88 18.65
C TYR A 178 17.89 6.08 18.80
N LYS A 179 18.26 7.03 19.67
CA LYS A 179 17.54 8.29 19.80
C LYS A 179 18.19 9.40 18.97
N ASN A 180 17.40 10.22 18.29
CA ASN A 180 17.88 11.46 17.69
C ASN A 180 17.94 12.60 18.74
N ASP A 181 18.34 13.80 18.31
CA ASP A 181 18.44 14.99 19.17
C ASP A 181 17.12 15.40 19.82
N ASP A 182 15.99 15.17 19.13
CA ASP A 182 14.64 15.45 19.63
C ASP A 182 14.16 14.42 20.66
N GLY A 183 14.93 13.34 20.87
CA GLY A 183 14.60 12.23 21.76
C GLY A 183 13.70 11.15 21.13
N ASP A 184 13.38 11.29 19.84
CA ASP A 184 12.62 10.30 19.07
C ASP A 184 13.44 9.04 18.83
N VAL A 185 12.79 7.89 18.99
CA VAL A 185 13.41 6.59 18.73
C VAL A 185 13.36 6.30 17.23
N ILE A 186 14.53 6.30 16.60
CA ILE A 186 14.71 5.97 15.20
C ILE A 186 15.00 4.47 15.06
N GLU A 187 14.40 3.85 14.05
CA GLU A 187 14.66 2.47 13.66
C GLU A 187 15.43 2.44 12.33
N ASP A 188 16.65 1.93 12.34
CA ASP A 188 17.56 1.85 11.20
C ASP A 188 17.73 0.38 10.78
N ILE A 189 16.94 -0.02 9.79
CA ILE A 189 16.93 -1.38 9.26
C ILE A 189 18.17 -1.56 8.38
N GLY A 190 18.96 -2.61 8.63
CA GLY A 190 20.23 -2.81 7.93
C GLY A 190 21.37 -1.92 8.44
N PHE A 191 21.11 -1.03 9.40
CA PHE A 191 22.04 -0.06 9.96
C PHE A 191 22.72 0.85 8.92
N GLN A 192 22.06 1.10 7.79
CA GLN A 192 22.64 1.84 6.66
C GLN A 192 22.79 3.32 6.96
N LYS A 193 21.80 3.94 7.62
CA LYS A 193 21.77 5.40 7.81
C LYS A 193 22.90 5.83 8.72
N MET A 194 23.03 5.19 9.87
CA MET A 194 24.06 5.55 10.84
C MET A 194 25.46 5.10 10.40
N MET A 195 25.59 3.95 9.74
CA MET A 195 26.87 3.54 9.15
C MET A 195 27.34 4.53 8.07
N THR A 196 26.42 5.08 7.27
CA THR A 196 26.77 6.11 6.28
C THR A 196 27.32 7.37 6.96
N ASN A 197 26.70 7.82 8.06
CA ASN A 197 27.18 8.98 8.81
C ASN A 197 28.54 8.74 9.47
N LEU A 198 28.76 7.52 10.00
CA LEU A 198 30.05 7.10 10.53
C LEU A 198 31.13 7.14 9.43
N CYS A 199 30.90 6.48 8.29
CA CYS A 199 31.85 6.44 7.19
C CYS A 199 32.17 7.84 6.63
N LYS A 200 31.18 8.74 6.56
CA LYS A 200 31.41 10.14 6.16
C LYS A 200 32.36 10.85 7.11
N SER A 201 32.22 10.62 8.42
CA SER A 201 33.07 11.24 9.44
C SER A 201 34.47 10.63 9.51
N LEU A 202 34.60 9.34 9.17
CA LEU A 202 35.87 8.61 9.25
C LEU A 202 36.71 8.71 7.97
N LYS A 203 36.14 9.09 6.82
CA LYS A 203 36.81 9.05 5.51
C LYS A 203 38.25 9.60 5.53
N ASP A 204 38.41 10.83 6.03
CA ASP A 204 39.72 11.50 6.01
C ASP A 204 40.68 10.88 7.03
N ARG A 205 40.18 10.52 8.23
CA ARG A 205 40.98 9.87 9.25
C ARG A 205 41.46 8.48 8.80
N SER A 206 40.59 7.69 8.18
CA SER A 206 40.92 6.39 7.60
C SER A 206 42.00 6.50 6.52
N PHE A 207 41.96 7.56 5.70
CA PHE A 207 43.00 7.80 4.71
C PHE A 207 44.34 8.17 5.37
N ASN A 208 44.33 9.05 6.38
CA ASN A 208 45.54 9.43 7.11
C ASN A 208 46.17 8.22 7.82
N LEU A 209 45.37 7.37 8.45
CA LEU A 209 45.86 6.15 9.09
C LEU A 209 46.50 5.17 8.10
N CYS A 210 46.00 5.11 6.86
CA CYS A 210 46.63 4.32 5.81
C CYS A 210 48.03 4.86 5.47
N GLN A 211 48.18 6.19 5.39
CA GLN A 211 49.49 6.82 5.15
C GLN A 211 50.43 6.61 6.34
N GLU A 212 49.96 6.83 7.57
CA GLU A 212 50.72 6.55 8.80
C GLU A 212 51.17 5.07 8.87
N HIS A 213 50.33 4.13 8.41
CA HIS A 213 50.69 2.72 8.33
C HIS A 213 51.81 2.47 7.32
N TYR A 214 51.67 3.04 6.12
CA TYR A 214 52.66 2.91 5.05
C TYR A 214 54.01 3.50 5.45
N GLU A 215 54.03 4.68 6.06
CA GLU A 215 55.25 5.31 6.59
C GLU A 215 55.96 4.41 7.62
N LYS A 216 55.21 3.80 8.55
CA LYS A 216 55.79 2.87 9.53
C LYS A 216 56.34 1.59 8.89
N LEU A 217 55.61 1.00 7.95
CA LEU A 217 56.06 -0.21 7.26
C LEU A 217 57.28 0.07 6.38
N SER A 218 57.34 1.23 5.71
CA SER A 218 58.46 1.63 4.88
C SER A 218 59.79 1.80 5.64
N ALA A 219 59.72 1.97 6.97
CA ALA A 219 60.88 2.05 7.84
C ALA A 219 61.44 0.67 8.24
N GLU A 220 60.65 -0.41 8.10
CA GLU A 220 60.96 -1.73 8.66
C GLU A 220 60.98 -2.87 7.61
N PHE A 221 60.37 -2.71 6.43
CA PHE A 221 60.10 -3.80 5.47
C PHE A 221 60.60 -3.54 4.03
N THR A 222 60.73 -4.62 3.24
CA THR A 222 61.05 -4.57 1.80
C THR A 222 59.82 -4.19 0.95
N GLU A 223 60.03 -3.69 -0.29
CA GLU A 223 58.93 -3.29 -1.21
C GLU A 223 57.88 -4.40 -1.42
N SER A 224 58.29 -5.67 -1.48
CA SER A 224 57.37 -6.81 -1.66
C SER A 224 56.52 -7.14 -0.43
N GLU A 225 57.02 -6.86 0.77
CA GLU A 225 56.29 -7.08 2.03
C GLU A 225 55.28 -5.94 2.30
N MET A 226 55.56 -4.75 1.78
CA MET A 226 54.63 -3.61 1.83
C MET A 226 53.38 -3.80 0.96
N GLU A 227 53.49 -4.52 -0.17
CA GLU A 227 52.33 -4.78 -1.06
C GLU A 227 51.30 -5.76 -0.47
N GLU A 228 51.74 -6.68 0.40
CA GLU A 228 50.87 -7.69 1.03
C GLU A 228 50.00 -7.11 2.17
N TYR A 229 50.44 -5.99 2.78
CA TYR A 229 49.76 -5.30 3.89
C TYR A 229 49.13 -3.96 3.47
N ASN A 230 48.54 -3.91 2.28
CA ASN A 230 47.95 -2.68 1.76
C ASN A 230 46.59 -2.33 2.42
N CYS A 231 46.62 -1.49 3.45
CA CYS A 231 45.43 -0.98 4.13
C CYS A 231 44.59 0.02 3.30
N MET A 232 45.00 0.33 2.06
CA MET A 232 44.26 1.22 1.15
C MET A 232 42.85 0.68 0.85
N GLU A 233 42.67 -0.63 0.80
CA GLU A 233 41.35 -1.24 0.60
C GLU A 233 40.36 -0.83 1.69
N THR A 234 40.81 -0.71 2.95
CA THR A 234 40.00 -0.25 4.08
C THR A 234 39.58 1.20 3.90
N ALA A 235 40.52 2.11 3.61
CA ALA A 235 40.22 3.53 3.38
C ALA A 235 39.29 3.73 2.17
N MET A 236 39.48 2.94 1.11
CA MET A 236 38.62 2.94 -0.06
C MET A 236 37.22 2.40 0.25
N ALA A 237 37.10 1.36 1.07
CA ALA A 237 35.82 0.81 1.50
C ALA A 237 35.00 1.83 2.30
N ILE A 238 35.62 2.52 3.26
CA ILE A 238 34.98 3.62 4.01
C ILE A 238 34.53 4.73 3.06
N THR A 239 35.40 5.15 2.14
CA THR A 239 35.08 6.19 1.14
C THR A 239 33.93 5.78 0.23
N ARG A 240 33.91 4.53 -0.26
CA ARG A 240 32.83 4.01 -1.11
C ARG A 240 31.50 4.02 -0.36
N TYR A 241 31.49 3.57 0.89
CA TYR A 241 30.28 3.53 1.70
C TYR A 241 29.78 4.93 2.06
N ALA A 242 30.67 5.87 2.37
CA ALA A 242 30.32 7.28 2.59
C ALA A 242 29.60 7.92 1.39
N ASN A 243 29.89 7.43 0.18
CA ASN A 243 29.26 7.83 -1.08
C ASN A 243 28.06 6.95 -1.47
N GLY A 244 27.53 6.13 -0.55
CA GLY A 244 26.35 5.29 -0.77
C GLY A 244 26.62 4.01 -1.56
N ARG A 245 27.87 3.58 -1.70
CA ARG A 245 28.23 2.31 -2.35
C ARG A 245 28.58 1.26 -1.30
N GLU A 246 27.69 0.30 -1.12
CA GLU A 246 27.91 -0.84 -0.22
C GLU A 246 29.14 -1.66 -0.62
N ASN A 247 29.75 -2.30 0.38
CA ASN A 247 30.90 -3.19 0.19
C ASN A 247 31.00 -4.17 1.37
N ASP A 248 31.72 -5.26 1.14
CA ASP A 248 31.81 -6.37 2.09
C ASP A 248 32.49 -5.97 3.40
N PHE A 249 33.47 -5.08 3.35
CA PHE A 249 34.15 -4.56 4.54
C PHE A 249 33.15 -3.86 5.48
N CYS A 250 32.40 -2.88 4.99
CA CYS A 250 31.42 -2.15 5.81
C CYS A 250 30.27 -3.06 6.25
N ASN A 251 29.85 -4.01 5.41
CA ASN A 251 28.86 -5.02 5.79
C ASN A 251 29.36 -5.93 6.92
N LYS A 252 30.67 -6.25 6.96
CA LYS A 252 31.29 -6.97 8.07
C LYS A 252 31.31 -6.11 9.34
N VAL A 253 31.67 -4.83 9.25
CA VAL A 253 31.62 -3.88 10.38
C VAL A 253 30.21 -3.78 10.96
N ILE A 254 29.18 -3.59 10.12
CA ILE A 254 27.76 -3.54 10.54
C ILE A 254 27.36 -4.80 11.32
N LYS A 255 27.73 -5.98 10.82
CA LYS A 255 27.41 -7.25 11.49
C LYS A 255 28.08 -7.36 12.86
N LEU A 256 29.33 -6.89 12.99
CA LEU A 256 30.06 -6.90 14.25
C LEU A 256 29.45 -5.92 15.26
N ILE A 257 29.12 -4.69 14.83
CA ILE A 257 28.42 -3.70 15.66
C ILE A 257 27.07 -4.25 16.12
N SER A 258 26.29 -4.86 15.22
CA SER A 258 24.99 -5.44 15.54
C SER A 258 25.08 -6.57 16.56
N LYS A 259 26.13 -7.39 16.50
CA LYS A 259 26.40 -8.43 17.50
C LYS A 259 26.84 -7.86 18.85
N GLY A 260 27.59 -6.76 18.86
CA GLY A 260 28.11 -6.11 20.07
C GLY A 260 27.09 -5.23 20.79
N SER A 261 26.00 -4.84 20.13
CA SER A 261 24.98 -3.92 20.66
C SER A 261 23.65 -4.61 21.03
N LYS A 262 23.64 -5.94 21.19
CA LYS A 262 22.44 -6.70 21.58
C LYS A 262 22.12 -6.53 23.07
N ILE A 263 20.83 -6.60 23.42
CA ILE A 263 20.33 -6.83 24.79
C ILE A 263 20.26 -8.33 25.09
#